data_AF-K1YLS3-F1
#
_entry.id   AF-K1YLS3-F1
#
_cell.length_a   1.000
_cell.length_b   1.000
_cell.length_c   1.000
_cell.angle_alpha   90.00
_cell.angle_beta   90.00
_cell.angle_gamma   90.00
#
_symmetry.space_group_name_H-M   'P 1'
#
loop_
_entity.id
_entity.type
_entity.pdbx_description
1 polymer ?
#
loop_
_entity_poly.entity_id
_entity_poly.type
_entity_poly.pdbx_seq_one_letter_code
_entity_poly.pdbx_strand_id
1 'polypeptide(L)'
;MLSSSTETGHSSIIIGTNSNLKNNLNPEQIIPQETIQIKRESIIYGSYFETITIANYNFFEVGIHLEFFFEADFLDIFEVRNITSSQQGQKEILFSDHDKLIFSYLDVTGAVMDTEISFINNDLNVPVKIEDGKVIYELKINRASKLEIKYQINLKSTANLPKKFLASDFSEALDLAIIDDKKWNKETSTFIANNEDFNEMIQRGCKDINMLVTKATYGEYIAAGIPWYTTLFGRDSIIAAKQSLIFNPELSKNVLETLAKFQGKEENAWRDEEPGKILHEIRFGELARSNKIPHSAYYGTVDATPLWIILLYE
;
A
#
# COMPACT_ATOMS: atom_id res chain seq x y z
N MET A 1 -0.84 12.89 -18.89
CA MET A 1 0.20 12.20 -18.10
C MET A 1 1.48 12.26 -18.92
N LEU A 2 2.57 12.75 -18.34
CA LEU A 2 3.86 12.90 -19.03
C LEU A 2 4.78 11.71 -18.75
N SER A 3 4.86 11.28 -17.49
CA SER A 3 5.62 10.10 -17.09
C SER A 3 5.10 9.51 -15.78
N SER A 4 5.43 8.26 -15.53
CA SER A 4 5.27 7.60 -14.23
C SER A 4 6.43 6.65 -13.99
N SER A 5 6.93 6.57 -12.75
CA SER A 5 8.00 5.66 -12.36
C SER A 5 7.75 5.08 -10.98
N THR A 6 8.03 3.79 -10.84
CA THR A 6 8.14 3.06 -9.57
C THR A 6 9.51 2.38 -9.46
N GLU A 7 10.53 2.93 -10.12
CA GLU A 7 11.84 2.31 -10.33
C GLU A 7 12.58 1.97 -9.02
N THR A 8 12.33 2.77 -7.98
CA THR A 8 12.87 2.57 -6.63
C THR A 8 12.22 1.39 -5.89
N GLY A 9 11.07 0.91 -6.36
CA GLY A 9 10.29 -0.18 -5.75
C GLY A 9 9.53 0.19 -4.47
N HIS A 10 9.91 1.27 -3.80
CA HIS A 10 9.29 1.73 -2.55
C HIS A 10 8.57 3.08 -2.68
N SER A 11 8.72 3.78 -3.81
CA SER A 11 8.01 5.02 -4.07
C SER A 11 7.48 5.05 -5.50
N SER A 12 6.42 5.83 -5.69
CA SER A 12 5.80 6.06 -7.00
C SER A 12 5.78 7.55 -7.30
N ILE A 13 6.27 7.91 -8.48
CA ILE A 13 6.31 9.27 -8.99
C ILE A 13 5.46 9.33 -10.25
N ILE A 14 4.47 10.22 -10.29
CA ILE A 14 3.64 10.49 -11.47
C ILE A 14 3.77 11.97 -11.82
N ILE A 15 4.12 12.25 -13.07
CA ILE A 15 4.23 13.61 -13.60
C ILE A 15 3.16 13.81 -14.66
N GLY A 16 2.36 14.85 -14.49
CA GLY A 16 1.36 15.31 -15.43
C GLY A 16 1.47 16.80 -15.69
N THR A 17 0.65 17.28 -16.62
CA THR A 17 0.53 18.69 -16.92
C THR A 17 -0.90 19.04 -17.31
N ASN A 18 -1.22 20.33 -17.33
CA ASN A 18 -2.55 20.83 -17.62
C ASN A 18 -2.85 20.88 -19.13
N SER A 19 -4.14 20.76 -19.47
CA SER A 19 -4.70 21.28 -20.72
C SER A 19 -4.83 22.81 -20.63
N ASN A 20 -5.37 23.48 -21.66
CA ASN A 20 -5.70 24.91 -21.51
C ASN A 20 -6.72 25.10 -20.38
N LEU A 21 -6.38 25.91 -19.38
CA LEU A 21 -7.24 26.21 -18.23
C LEU A 21 -7.60 27.70 -18.20
N LYS A 22 -8.72 28.04 -17.58
CA LYS A 22 -9.00 29.43 -17.20
C LYS A 22 -8.27 29.75 -15.90
N ASN A 23 -7.69 30.93 -15.81
CA ASN A 23 -7.05 31.39 -14.58
C ASN A 23 -8.12 31.80 -13.55
N ASN A 24 -8.18 31.13 -12.39
CA ASN A 24 -9.15 31.45 -11.33
C ASN A 24 -8.96 32.86 -10.73
N LEU A 25 -7.77 33.46 -10.86
CA LEU A 25 -7.51 34.83 -10.39
C LEU A 25 -7.91 35.89 -11.43
N ASN A 26 -7.90 35.53 -12.72
CA ASN A 26 -8.28 36.40 -13.82
C ASN A 26 -8.93 35.57 -14.94
N PRO A 27 -10.27 35.45 -14.96
CA PRO A 27 -10.98 34.58 -15.91
C PRO A 27 -10.78 34.90 -17.40
N GLU A 28 -10.33 36.11 -17.73
CA GLU A 28 -10.00 36.51 -19.11
C GLU A 28 -8.61 36.00 -19.56
N GLN A 29 -7.75 35.63 -18.61
CA GLN A 29 -6.44 35.07 -18.88
C GLN A 29 -6.50 33.54 -18.97
N ILE A 30 -6.05 33.01 -20.09
CA ILE A 30 -5.88 31.56 -20.27
C ILE A 30 -4.53 31.15 -19.70
N ILE A 31 -4.52 30.07 -18.92
CA ILE A 31 -3.32 29.30 -18.58
C ILE A 31 -3.09 28.33 -19.74
N PRO A 32 -2.03 28.49 -20.55
CA PRO A 32 -1.79 27.62 -21.69
C PRO A 32 -1.55 26.18 -21.23
N GLN A 33 -1.90 25.22 -22.07
CA GLN A 33 -1.55 23.82 -21.86
C GLN A 33 -0.04 23.66 -21.64
N GLU A 34 0.35 22.63 -20.90
CA GLU A 34 1.76 22.27 -20.69
C GLU A 34 2.58 23.31 -19.90
N THR A 35 1.93 24.26 -19.23
CA THR A 35 2.61 25.32 -18.44
C THR A 35 2.51 25.14 -16.93
N ILE A 36 1.64 24.24 -16.47
CA ILE A 36 1.51 23.83 -15.07
C ILE A 36 1.90 22.36 -14.98
N GLN A 37 2.93 22.04 -14.20
CA GLN A 37 3.27 20.66 -13.88
C GLN A 37 2.53 20.25 -12.61
N ILE A 38 2.04 19.01 -12.61
CA ILE A 38 1.54 18.32 -11.42
C ILE A 38 2.42 17.10 -11.21
N LYS A 39 3.23 17.09 -10.15
CA LYS A 39 4.07 15.96 -9.76
C LYS A 39 3.50 15.36 -8.47
N ARG A 40 3.16 14.07 -8.51
CA ARG A 40 2.68 13.29 -7.37
C ARG A 40 3.78 12.33 -6.95
N GLU A 41 4.12 12.33 -5.67
CA GLU A 41 5.12 11.43 -5.08
C GLU A 41 4.46 10.70 -3.92
N SER A 42 4.39 9.38 -3.99
CA SER A 42 3.72 8.56 -2.98
C SER A 42 4.62 7.45 -2.46
N ILE A 43 4.43 7.11 -1.19
CA ILE A 43 5.15 6.05 -0.48
C ILE A 43 4.22 5.38 0.53
N ILE A 44 4.40 4.07 0.72
CA ILE A 44 3.67 3.29 1.72
C ILE A 44 4.69 2.74 2.72
N TYR A 45 4.57 3.15 3.98
CA TYR A 45 5.35 2.60 5.09
C TYR A 45 4.50 2.60 6.37
N GLY A 46 3.66 1.58 6.53
CA GLY A 46 2.64 1.52 7.58
C GLY A 46 1.42 2.43 7.36
N SER A 47 1.65 3.58 6.74
CA SER A 47 0.64 4.53 6.25
C SER A 47 0.97 4.91 4.82
N TYR A 48 -0.01 5.48 4.12
CA TYR A 48 0.21 6.07 2.80
C TYR A 48 0.56 7.55 2.97
N PHE A 49 1.63 8.00 2.32
CA PHE A 49 2.03 9.40 2.31
C PHE A 49 2.10 9.89 0.89
N GLU A 50 1.63 11.11 0.64
CA GLU A 50 1.70 11.71 -0.67
C GLU A 50 2.06 13.19 -0.62
N THR A 51 2.98 13.59 -1.50
CA THR A 51 3.30 14.98 -1.81
C THR A 51 2.88 15.28 -3.25
N ILE A 52 2.05 16.30 -3.42
CA ILE A 52 1.62 16.83 -4.71
C ILE A 52 2.28 18.19 -4.90
N THR A 53 3.24 18.25 -5.80
CA THR A 53 3.89 19.49 -6.23
C THR A 53 3.18 20.05 -7.46
N ILE A 54 2.79 21.32 -7.39
CA ILE A 54 2.22 22.07 -8.51
C ILE A 54 3.19 23.19 -8.87
N ALA A 55 3.76 23.15 -10.07
CA ALA A 55 4.73 24.13 -10.53
C ALA A 55 4.18 24.97 -11.68
N ASN A 56 4.28 26.28 -11.55
CA ASN A 56 3.86 27.25 -12.57
C ASN A 56 5.07 27.72 -13.39
N TYR A 57 5.12 27.34 -14.66
CA TYR A 57 6.16 27.75 -15.61
C TYR A 57 5.81 29.01 -16.41
N ASN A 58 4.66 29.64 -16.15
CA ASN A 58 4.30 30.90 -16.77
C ASN A 58 5.08 32.08 -16.17
N PHE A 59 5.17 33.16 -16.93
CA PHE A 59 5.71 34.45 -16.48
C PHE A 59 4.70 35.29 -15.69
N PHE A 60 3.48 34.79 -15.49
CA PHE A 60 2.41 35.41 -14.72
C PHE A 60 1.92 34.47 -13.61
N GLU A 61 1.20 35.05 -12.66
CA GLU A 61 0.61 34.35 -11.52
C GLU A 61 -0.66 33.61 -11.92
N VAL A 62 -0.85 32.40 -11.40
CA VAL A 62 -1.97 31.53 -11.75
C VAL A 62 -2.82 31.16 -10.54
N GLY A 63 -4.14 31.18 -10.75
CA GLY A 63 -5.15 30.66 -9.85
C GLY A 63 -5.59 29.28 -10.30
N ILE A 64 -5.57 28.31 -9.39
CA ILE A 64 -5.98 26.93 -9.66
C ILE A 64 -7.03 26.51 -8.63
N HIS A 65 -8.20 26.10 -9.12
CA HIS A 65 -9.16 25.32 -8.36
C HIS A 65 -8.76 23.85 -8.39
N LEU A 66 -8.49 23.26 -7.23
CA LEU A 66 -8.09 21.86 -7.12
C LEU A 66 -9.05 21.12 -6.20
N GLU A 67 -9.55 19.99 -6.67
CA GLU A 67 -10.45 19.12 -5.93
C GLU A 67 -9.84 17.73 -5.77
N PHE A 68 -9.81 17.22 -4.54
CA PHE A 68 -9.56 15.82 -4.24
C PHE A 68 -10.86 15.14 -3.83
N PHE A 69 -11.03 13.90 -4.26
CA PHE A 69 -12.14 13.05 -3.88
C PHE A 69 -11.60 11.83 -3.15
N PHE A 70 -12.03 11.66 -1.90
CA PHE A 70 -11.67 10.54 -1.06
C PHE A 70 -12.92 9.73 -0.77
N GLU A 71 -12.77 8.41 -0.81
CA GLU A 71 -13.80 7.45 -0.39
C GLU A 71 -13.13 6.29 0.34
N ALA A 72 -13.88 5.66 1.25
CA ALA A 72 -13.53 4.39 1.88
C ALA A 72 -14.80 3.53 1.95
N ASP A 73 -14.81 2.40 1.25
CA ASP A 73 -15.97 1.49 1.18
C ASP A 73 -15.94 0.38 2.24
N PHE A 74 -14.77 0.10 2.82
CA PHE A 74 -14.51 -0.93 3.83
C PHE A 74 -14.87 -2.35 3.38
N LEU A 75 -14.99 -2.60 2.07
CA LEU A 75 -15.35 -3.90 1.55
C LEU A 75 -14.26 -4.94 1.83
N ASP A 76 -14.67 -6.13 2.28
CA ASP A 76 -13.74 -7.25 2.39
C ASP A 76 -13.31 -7.73 0.98
N ILE A 77 -12.10 -8.26 0.86
CA ILE A 77 -11.54 -8.69 -0.44
C ILE A 77 -12.42 -9.74 -1.15
N PHE A 78 -13.16 -10.55 -0.40
CA PHE A 78 -14.09 -11.53 -0.99
C PHE A 78 -15.36 -10.89 -1.55
N GLU A 79 -15.76 -9.72 -1.03
CA GLU A 79 -16.88 -8.93 -1.55
C GLU A 79 -16.44 -8.16 -2.80
N VAL A 80 -15.25 -7.55 -2.79
CA VAL A 80 -14.65 -6.91 -3.98
C VAL A 80 -14.52 -7.89 -5.15
N ARG A 81 -14.24 -9.16 -4.85
CA ARG A 81 -14.14 -10.25 -5.85
C ARG A 81 -15.50 -10.84 -6.25
N ASN A 82 -16.61 -10.34 -5.71
CA ASN A 82 -17.96 -10.86 -5.92
C ASN A 82 -18.12 -12.36 -5.56
N ILE A 83 -17.33 -12.86 -4.61
CA ILE A 83 -17.37 -14.26 -4.15
C ILE A 83 -18.45 -14.43 -3.09
N THR A 84 -18.61 -13.43 -2.22
CA THR A 84 -19.63 -13.42 -1.17
C THR A 84 -20.31 -12.06 -1.13
N SER A 85 -21.55 -12.01 -0.69
CA SER A 85 -22.20 -10.77 -0.24
C SER A 85 -22.59 -10.96 1.22
N SER A 86 -22.25 -10.01 2.07
CA SER A 86 -22.60 -10.06 3.48
C SER A 86 -23.39 -8.82 3.91
N GLN A 87 -24.05 -8.90 5.08
CA GLN A 87 -24.62 -7.71 5.69
C GLN A 87 -23.50 -6.73 6.00
N GLN A 88 -23.59 -5.55 5.39
CA GLN A 88 -22.64 -4.46 5.57
C GLN A 88 -22.81 -3.89 6.99
N GLY A 89 -21.68 -3.60 7.64
CA GLY A 89 -21.64 -2.77 8.82
C GLY A 89 -22.15 -1.35 8.55
N GLN A 90 -22.10 -0.51 9.57
CA GLN A 90 -22.57 0.87 9.45
C GLN A 90 -21.40 1.79 9.08
N LYS A 91 -21.48 2.41 7.90
CA LYS A 91 -20.53 3.41 7.42
C LYS A 91 -21.03 4.81 7.78
N GLU A 92 -20.16 5.61 8.37
CA GLU A 92 -20.42 7.01 8.67
C GLU A 92 -19.20 7.87 8.31
N ILE A 93 -19.43 9.08 7.80
CA ILE A 93 -18.39 10.11 7.77
C ILE A 93 -18.45 10.79 9.13
N LEU A 94 -17.50 10.47 10.01
CA LEU A 94 -17.56 10.91 11.41
C LEU A 94 -17.05 12.33 11.60
N PHE A 95 -16.10 12.76 10.78
CA PHE A 95 -15.40 14.01 11.04
C PHE A 95 -14.75 14.62 9.80
N SER A 96 -15.02 15.89 9.58
CA SER A 96 -14.31 16.76 8.64
C SER A 96 -13.95 18.06 9.36
N ASP A 97 -12.66 18.37 9.43
CA ASP A 97 -12.12 19.64 9.90
C ASP A 97 -11.07 20.14 8.89
N HIS A 98 -10.53 21.34 9.06
CA HIS A 98 -9.61 21.99 8.14
C HIS A 98 -8.35 21.17 7.80
N ASP A 99 -7.93 20.26 8.68
CA ASP A 99 -6.73 19.44 8.52
C ASP A 99 -7.01 17.93 8.42
N LYS A 100 -8.27 17.49 8.57
CA LYS A 100 -8.59 16.06 8.67
C LYS A 100 -9.93 15.68 8.05
N LEU A 101 -9.94 14.50 7.45
CA LEU A 101 -11.14 13.81 6.97
C LEU A 101 -11.11 12.37 7.48
N ILE A 102 -12.17 11.91 8.15
CA ILE A 102 -12.26 10.57 8.73
C ILE A 102 -13.50 9.86 8.22
N PHE A 103 -13.27 8.72 7.56
CA PHE A 103 -14.29 7.71 7.32
C PHE A 103 -14.23 6.67 8.41
N SER A 104 -15.38 6.30 8.98
CA SER A 104 -15.46 5.24 9.97
C SER A 104 -16.47 4.18 9.59
N TYR A 105 -16.20 2.98 10.08
CA TYR A 105 -17.01 1.81 9.83
C TYR A 105 -17.07 0.94 11.08
N LEU A 106 -18.29 0.71 11.56
CA LEU A 106 -18.57 -0.27 12.60
C LEU A 106 -18.90 -1.61 11.95
N ASP A 107 -18.00 -2.57 12.11
CA ASP A 107 -18.13 -3.89 11.51
C ASP A 107 -19.10 -4.79 12.30
N VAL A 108 -19.48 -5.94 11.74
CA VAL A 108 -20.42 -6.87 12.42
C VAL A 108 -19.84 -7.54 13.67
N THR A 109 -18.53 -7.44 13.89
CA THR A 109 -17.86 -7.93 15.11
C THR A 109 -17.89 -6.90 16.25
N GLY A 110 -18.38 -5.68 15.97
CA GLY A 110 -18.37 -4.55 16.89
C GLY A 110 -17.04 -3.78 16.92
N ALA A 111 -16.13 -4.07 16.00
CA ALA A 111 -14.89 -3.33 15.86
C ALA A 111 -15.09 -2.10 14.98
N VAL A 112 -14.41 -1.01 15.34
CA VAL A 112 -14.40 0.24 14.59
C VAL A 112 -13.16 0.25 13.70
N MET A 113 -13.34 0.61 12.44
CA MET A 113 -12.28 0.81 11.45
C MET A 113 -12.32 2.25 10.96
N ASP A 114 -11.22 2.98 11.11
CA ASP A 114 -11.12 4.36 10.64
C ASP A 114 -10.09 4.48 9.52
N THR A 115 -10.47 5.18 8.46
CA THR A 115 -9.55 5.72 7.45
C THR A 115 -9.41 7.21 7.69
N GLU A 116 -8.30 7.61 8.28
CA GLU A 116 -7.99 9.01 8.62
C GLU A 116 -7.06 9.60 7.56
N ILE A 117 -7.56 10.61 6.84
CA ILE A 117 -6.77 11.45 5.94
C ILE A 117 -6.38 12.71 6.70
N SER A 118 -5.07 12.94 6.86
CA SER A 118 -4.53 14.15 7.51
C SER A 118 -3.79 15.00 6.49
N PHE A 119 -4.19 16.26 6.37
CA PHE A 119 -3.59 17.27 5.50
C PHE A 119 -2.51 18.02 6.28
N ILE A 120 -1.27 17.94 5.80
CA ILE A 120 -0.12 18.61 6.41
C ILE A 120 -0.11 20.04 5.88
N ASN A 121 -0.93 20.87 6.52
CA ASN A 121 -1.14 22.26 6.13
C ASN A 121 0.04 23.15 6.60
N ASN A 122 0.30 24.20 5.83
CA ASN A 122 1.08 25.35 6.27
C ASN A 122 0.21 26.62 6.13
N ASP A 123 0.66 27.75 6.66
CA ASP A 123 -0.13 29.00 6.69
C ASP A 123 -0.62 29.50 5.31
N LEU A 124 -0.04 28.99 4.21
CA LEU A 124 -0.35 29.43 2.85
C LEU A 124 -1.26 28.45 2.08
N ASN A 125 -1.37 27.20 2.54
CA ASN A 125 -1.93 26.09 1.75
C ASN A 125 -2.88 25.23 2.58
N VAL A 126 -4.05 25.80 2.91
CA VAL A 126 -5.13 25.11 3.61
C VAL A 126 -6.30 24.82 2.66
N PRO A 127 -6.99 23.68 2.82
CA PRO A 127 -8.27 23.46 2.15
C PRO A 127 -9.24 24.59 2.48
N VAL A 128 -9.91 25.13 1.47
CA VAL A 128 -10.98 26.12 1.67
C VAL A 128 -12.28 25.44 2.09
N LYS A 129 -12.45 24.16 1.75
CA LYS A 129 -13.64 23.38 2.08
C LYS A 129 -13.33 21.89 2.11
N ILE A 130 -13.84 21.21 3.13
CA ILE A 130 -13.87 19.75 3.22
C ILE A 130 -15.32 19.35 3.52
N GLU A 131 -15.96 18.61 2.63
CA GLU A 131 -17.34 18.18 2.76
C GLU A 131 -17.55 16.87 1.98
N ASP A 132 -18.19 15.87 2.59
CA ASP A 132 -18.59 14.61 1.95
C ASP A 132 -17.48 13.91 1.13
N GLY A 133 -16.25 13.87 1.69
CA GLY A 133 -15.09 13.26 1.02
C GLY A 133 -14.43 14.14 -0.05
N LYS A 134 -15.02 15.29 -0.38
CA LYS A 134 -14.47 16.28 -1.31
C LYS A 134 -13.64 17.32 -0.55
N VAL A 135 -12.41 17.52 -1.01
CA VAL A 135 -11.45 18.47 -0.42
C VAL A 135 -11.07 19.48 -1.49
N ILE A 136 -11.34 20.77 -1.22
CA ILE A 136 -11.19 21.84 -2.20
C ILE A 136 -10.07 22.78 -1.76
N TYR A 137 -9.18 23.09 -2.69
CA TYR A 137 -8.14 24.09 -2.57
C TYR A 137 -8.33 25.18 -3.62
N GLU A 138 -8.19 26.44 -3.20
CA GLU A 138 -8.07 27.60 -4.09
C GLU A 138 -6.63 28.09 -4.01
N LEU A 139 -5.83 27.78 -5.03
CA LEU A 139 -4.39 27.93 -5.01
C LEU A 139 -3.96 29.13 -5.81
N LYS A 140 -3.09 29.94 -5.20
CA LYS A 140 -2.41 31.06 -5.84
C LYS A 140 -0.93 30.71 -6.03
N ILE A 141 -0.49 30.51 -7.27
CA ILE A 141 0.89 30.11 -7.56
C ILE A 141 1.60 31.24 -8.32
N ASN A 142 2.62 31.79 -7.69
CA ASN A 142 3.47 32.84 -8.28
C ASN A 142 4.14 32.37 -9.58
N ARG A 143 4.56 33.35 -10.41
CA ARG A 143 5.33 33.07 -11.62
C ARG A 143 6.60 32.27 -11.31
N ALA A 144 6.97 31.33 -12.18
CA ALA A 144 8.17 30.50 -12.04
C ALA A 144 8.36 29.88 -10.64
N SER A 145 7.28 29.55 -9.96
CA SER A 145 7.27 29.07 -8.58
C SER A 145 6.53 27.75 -8.46
N LYS A 146 6.75 27.05 -7.35
CA LYS A 146 6.07 25.81 -7.02
C LYS A 146 5.42 25.85 -5.65
N LEU A 147 4.42 25.01 -5.50
CA LEU A 147 3.61 24.82 -4.31
C LEU A 147 3.58 23.31 -4.02
N GLU A 148 3.54 22.93 -2.74
CA GLU A 148 3.36 21.55 -2.30
C GLU A 148 2.10 21.41 -1.45
N ILE A 149 1.31 20.38 -1.73
CA ILE A 149 0.21 19.88 -0.91
C ILE A 149 0.62 18.50 -0.41
N LYS A 150 0.52 18.27 0.90
CA LYS A 150 0.94 17.03 1.54
C LYS A 150 -0.20 16.45 2.33
N TYR A 151 -0.42 15.16 2.21
CA TYR A 151 -1.37 14.45 3.04
C TYR A 151 -0.92 13.01 3.31
N GLN A 152 -1.45 12.42 4.37
CA GLN A 152 -1.23 11.03 4.71
C GLN A 152 -2.54 10.34 5.01
N ILE A 153 -2.61 9.04 4.74
CA ILE A 153 -3.73 8.17 5.07
C ILE A 153 -3.28 7.16 6.11
N ASN A 154 -3.87 7.24 7.29
CA ASN A 154 -3.64 6.35 8.42
C ASN A 154 -4.87 5.46 8.63
N LEU A 155 -4.65 4.15 8.68
CA LEU A 155 -5.68 3.20 9.10
C LEU A 155 -5.59 2.95 10.60
N LYS A 156 -6.70 3.13 11.32
CA LYS A 156 -6.86 2.83 12.75
C LYS A 156 -7.97 1.81 12.94
N SER A 157 -7.85 0.97 13.96
CA SER A 157 -8.85 -0.06 14.23
C SER A 157 -8.86 -0.47 15.69
N THR A 158 -10.05 -0.79 16.22
CA THR A 158 -10.19 -1.48 17.51
C THR A 158 -10.15 -3.00 17.38
N ALA A 159 -10.16 -3.54 16.16
CA ALA A 159 -10.03 -4.97 15.91
C ALA A 159 -8.62 -5.45 16.32
N ASN A 160 -8.52 -6.72 16.71
CA ASN A 160 -7.25 -7.36 17.00
C ASN A 160 -6.50 -7.69 15.70
N LEU A 161 -5.85 -6.68 15.11
CA LEU A 161 -5.05 -6.80 13.90
C LEU A 161 -3.55 -6.96 14.24
N PRO A 162 -2.78 -7.61 13.35
CA PRO A 162 -1.32 -7.54 13.42
C PRO A 162 -0.87 -6.08 13.51
N LYS A 163 0.09 -5.82 14.39
CA LYS A 163 0.73 -4.51 14.46
C LYS A 163 1.49 -4.28 13.15
N LYS A 164 1.65 -3.00 12.81
CA LYS A 164 2.42 -2.54 11.66
C LYS A 164 3.58 -1.67 12.11
N PHE A 165 4.67 -1.70 11.35
CA PHE A 165 5.70 -0.68 11.44
C PHE A 165 5.12 0.63 10.90
N LEU A 166 5.45 1.75 11.53
CA LEU A 166 4.88 3.06 11.23
C LEU A 166 5.99 4.07 11.04
N ALA A 167 5.94 4.80 9.93
CA ALA A 167 6.60 6.10 9.81
C ALA A 167 5.66 7.21 10.31
N SER A 168 6.21 8.30 10.82
CA SER A 168 5.45 9.46 11.26
C SER A 168 5.10 10.41 10.11
N ASP A 169 5.99 10.55 9.13
CA ASP A 169 5.82 11.41 7.96
C ASP A 169 6.47 10.83 6.68
N PHE A 170 6.34 11.56 5.57
CA PHE A 170 6.89 11.17 4.27
C PHE A 170 8.42 11.04 4.28
N SER A 171 9.13 11.91 5.00
CA SER A 171 10.60 11.91 5.02
C SER A 171 11.11 10.69 5.76
N GLU A 172 10.54 10.39 6.93
CA GLU A 172 10.88 9.20 7.69
C GLU A 172 10.51 7.93 6.91
N ALA A 173 9.35 7.90 6.25
CA ALA A 173 8.95 6.77 5.40
C ALA A 173 9.97 6.49 4.29
N LEU A 174 10.47 7.55 3.65
CA LEU A 174 11.49 7.45 2.60
C LEU A 174 12.84 6.96 3.16
N ASP A 175 13.28 7.50 4.28
CA ASP A 175 14.53 7.09 4.93
C ASP A 175 14.49 5.62 5.34
N LEU A 176 13.40 5.18 5.96
CA LEU A 176 13.20 3.78 6.34
C LEU A 176 13.16 2.84 5.13
N ALA A 177 12.49 3.24 4.04
CA ALA A 177 12.46 2.46 2.81
C ALA A 177 13.86 2.34 2.16
N ILE A 178 14.66 3.42 2.17
CA ILE A 178 16.04 3.39 1.68
C ILE A 178 16.92 2.49 2.56
N ILE A 179 16.72 2.50 3.87
CA ILE A 179 17.45 1.62 4.80
C ILE A 179 17.09 0.16 4.53
N ASP A 180 15.80 -0.15 4.36
CA ASP A 180 15.32 -1.49 4.06
C ASP A 180 15.85 -1.99 2.70
N ASP A 181 15.86 -1.15 1.66
CA ASP A 181 16.44 -1.49 0.35
C ASP A 181 17.95 -1.75 0.41
N LYS A 182 18.69 -0.92 1.16
CA LYS A 182 20.13 -1.15 1.39
C LYS A 182 20.39 -2.45 2.13
N LYS A 183 19.54 -2.79 3.12
CA LYS A 183 19.64 -4.06 3.84
C LYS A 183 19.39 -5.23 2.89
N TRP A 184 18.31 -5.17 2.11
CA TRP A 184 17.98 -6.17 1.09
C TRP A 184 19.14 -6.40 0.12
N ASN A 185 19.71 -5.33 -0.44
CA ASN A 185 20.82 -5.42 -1.38
C ASN A 185 22.10 -6.01 -0.75
N LYS A 186 22.31 -5.82 0.56
CA LYS A 186 23.43 -6.41 1.29
C LYS A 186 23.25 -7.91 1.55
N GLU A 187 22.01 -8.35 1.75
CA GLU A 187 21.63 -9.74 2.03
C GLU A 187 21.40 -10.56 0.75
N THR A 188 21.31 -9.89 -0.41
CA THR A 188 21.08 -10.52 -1.71
C THR A 188 22.37 -10.68 -2.51
N SER A 189 22.57 -11.87 -3.08
CA SER A 189 23.71 -12.19 -3.94
C SER A 189 23.68 -11.38 -5.24
N THR A 190 24.85 -10.92 -5.68
CA THR A 190 25.02 -10.19 -6.94
C THR A 190 25.46 -11.12 -8.06
N PHE A 191 24.83 -11.01 -9.23
CA PHE A 191 25.15 -11.80 -10.43
C PHE A 191 25.65 -10.86 -11.53
N ILE A 192 26.72 -11.27 -12.21
CA ILE A 192 27.29 -10.54 -13.34
C ILE A 192 27.52 -11.53 -14.47
N ALA A 193 26.89 -11.25 -15.62
CA ALA A 193 27.09 -11.92 -16.89
C ALA A 193 27.71 -10.96 -17.91
N ASN A 194 28.19 -11.52 -19.02
CA ASN A 194 28.71 -10.77 -20.16
C ASN A 194 27.61 -10.21 -21.09
N ASN A 195 26.34 -10.30 -20.67
CA ASN A 195 25.19 -9.75 -21.37
C ASN A 195 24.50 -8.75 -20.42
N GLU A 196 24.40 -7.49 -20.85
CA GLU A 196 23.84 -6.40 -20.04
C GLU A 196 22.34 -6.57 -19.82
N ASP A 197 21.58 -6.95 -20.86
CA ASP A 197 20.13 -7.21 -20.76
C ASP A 197 19.81 -8.29 -19.70
N PHE A 198 20.64 -9.33 -19.62
CA PHE A 198 20.48 -10.39 -18.64
C PHE A 198 20.78 -9.89 -17.21
N ASN A 199 21.78 -9.02 -17.04
CA ASN A 199 22.07 -8.41 -15.76
C ASN A 199 20.90 -7.51 -15.30
N GLU A 200 20.36 -6.69 -16.21
CA GLU A 200 19.20 -5.85 -15.93
C GLU A 200 17.96 -6.68 -15.58
N MET A 201 17.71 -7.77 -16.31
CA MET A 201 16.60 -8.69 -16.02
C MET A 201 16.70 -9.29 -14.62
N ILE A 202 17.89 -9.76 -14.21
CA ILE A 202 18.10 -10.32 -12.87
C ILE A 202 17.96 -9.24 -11.79
N GLN A 203 18.56 -8.07 -11.98
CA GLN A 203 18.44 -6.95 -11.03
C GLN A 203 16.98 -6.52 -10.87
N ARG A 204 16.24 -6.46 -11.98
CA ARG A 204 14.80 -6.15 -11.96
C ARG A 204 14.02 -7.22 -11.21
N GLY A 205 14.26 -8.49 -11.48
CA GLY A 205 13.63 -9.61 -10.76
C GLY A 205 13.88 -9.55 -9.25
N CYS A 206 15.10 -9.23 -8.81
CA CYS A 206 15.41 -9.06 -7.40
C CYS A 206 14.62 -7.90 -6.76
N LYS A 207 14.50 -6.77 -7.46
CA LYS A 207 13.69 -5.63 -6.99
C LYS A 207 12.21 -5.98 -6.92
N ASP A 208 11.67 -6.66 -7.93
CA ASP A 208 10.26 -7.04 -7.98
C ASP A 208 9.92 -8.07 -6.87
N ILE A 209 10.83 -8.99 -6.51
CA ILE A 209 10.67 -9.85 -5.33
C ILE A 209 10.70 -9.02 -4.04
N ASN A 210 11.64 -8.08 -3.88
CA ASN A 210 11.71 -7.20 -2.70
C ASN A 210 10.40 -6.43 -2.49
N MET A 211 9.78 -5.95 -3.57
CA MET A 211 8.49 -5.26 -3.52
C MET A 211 7.34 -6.13 -3.00
N LEU A 212 7.44 -7.46 -3.13
CA LEU A 212 6.44 -8.41 -2.63
C LEU A 212 6.74 -8.86 -1.19
N VAL A 213 7.94 -8.60 -0.67
CA VAL A 213 8.29 -8.92 0.73
C VAL A 213 7.44 -8.07 1.66
N THR A 214 6.62 -8.75 2.45
CA THR A 214 5.73 -8.13 3.44
C THR A 214 6.25 -8.42 4.84
N LYS A 215 6.47 -7.36 5.62
CA LYS A 215 6.83 -7.44 7.04
C LYS A 215 5.60 -7.17 7.89
N ALA A 216 5.08 -8.20 8.55
CA ALA A 216 4.03 -8.09 9.55
C ALA A 216 4.61 -8.44 10.93
N THR A 217 3.96 -8.02 12.03
CA THR A 217 4.46 -8.41 13.36
C THR A 217 4.43 -9.90 13.64
N TYR A 218 3.64 -10.67 12.90
CA TYR A 218 3.67 -12.13 13.01
C TYR A 218 4.82 -12.76 12.21
N GLY A 219 5.42 -12.04 11.26
CA GLY A 219 6.52 -12.56 10.45
C GLY A 219 6.68 -11.87 9.10
N GLU A 220 7.74 -12.26 8.40
CA GLU A 220 8.10 -11.76 7.09
C GLU A 220 7.89 -12.87 6.04
N TYR A 221 7.29 -12.52 4.92
CA TYR A 221 6.93 -13.46 3.85
C TYR A 221 6.83 -12.76 2.51
N ILE A 222 6.81 -13.54 1.42
CA ILE A 222 6.56 -13.03 0.06
C ILE A 222 5.06 -13.09 -0.19
N ALA A 223 4.41 -11.94 -0.38
CA ALA A 223 3.00 -11.90 -0.72
C ALA A 223 2.76 -12.54 -2.10
N ALA A 224 1.64 -13.27 -2.24
CA ALA A 224 1.34 -13.99 -3.49
C ALA A 224 1.07 -13.07 -4.69
N GLY A 225 0.57 -11.84 -4.45
CA GLY A 225 0.51 -10.82 -5.50
C GLY A 225 -0.47 -9.69 -5.22
N ILE A 226 -0.24 -8.55 -5.85
CA ILE A 226 -1.15 -7.39 -5.82
C ILE A 226 -2.16 -7.47 -6.98
N PRO A 227 -3.37 -6.88 -6.84
CA PRO A 227 -3.93 -6.28 -5.63
C PRO A 227 -4.71 -7.29 -4.74
N TRP A 228 -5.05 -8.47 -5.24
CA TRP A 228 -6.03 -9.35 -4.56
C TRP A 228 -5.44 -10.40 -3.62
N TYR A 229 -4.15 -10.73 -3.80
CA TYR A 229 -3.47 -11.81 -3.09
C TYR A 229 -2.37 -11.28 -2.16
N THR A 230 -2.52 -10.05 -1.68
CA THR A 230 -1.55 -9.36 -0.80
C THR A 230 -1.70 -9.82 0.64
N THR A 231 -1.37 -11.08 0.88
CA THR A 231 -1.30 -11.69 2.22
C THR A 231 -0.40 -12.93 2.20
N LEU A 232 -0.27 -13.59 3.35
CA LEU A 232 0.51 -14.83 3.47
C LEU A 232 -0.29 -16.00 2.86
N PHE A 233 0.22 -16.52 1.75
CA PHE A 233 -0.22 -17.77 1.14
C PHE A 233 0.90 -18.80 1.28
N GLY A 234 0.62 -19.94 1.92
CA GLY A 234 1.66 -20.91 2.27
C GLY A 234 2.42 -21.41 1.05
N ARG A 235 1.71 -22.00 0.08
CA ARG A 235 2.31 -22.54 -1.15
C ARG A 235 3.10 -21.49 -1.92
N ASP A 236 2.47 -20.35 -2.17
CA ASP A 236 3.01 -19.29 -3.03
C ASP A 236 4.27 -18.70 -2.40
N SER A 237 4.25 -18.40 -1.10
CA SER A 237 5.43 -17.94 -0.36
C SER A 237 6.55 -18.99 -0.35
N ILE A 238 6.23 -20.29 -0.17
CA ILE A 238 7.24 -21.36 -0.17
C ILE A 238 7.90 -21.51 -1.54
N ILE A 239 7.11 -21.55 -2.62
CA ILE A 239 7.64 -21.71 -3.98
C ILE A 239 8.53 -20.53 -4.35
N ALA A 240 8.05 -19.30 -4.11
CA ALA A 240 8.83 -18.10 -4.39
C ALA A 240 10.13 -18.08 -3.56
N ALA A 241 10.06 -18.39 -2.26
CA ALA A 241 11.24 -18.50 -1.41
C ALA A 241 12.24 -19.53 -1.92
N LYS A 242 11.78 -20.73 -2.29
CA LYS A 242 12.63 -21.79 -2.87
C LYS A 242 13.33 -21.32 -4.14
N GLN A 243 12.60 -20.64 -5.03
CA GLN A 243 13.17 -20.10 -6.28
C GLN A 243 14.15 -18.96 -6.02
N SER A 244 13.99 -18.23 -4.91
CA SER A 244 14.87 -17.14 -4.49
C SER A 244 16.09 -17.59 -3.68
N LEU A 245 16.23 -18.87 -3.32
CA LEU A 245 17.33 -19.38 -2.47
C LEU A 245 18.73 -18.97 -2.94
N ILE A 246 18.97 -19.03 -4.26
CA ILE A 246 20.27 -18.67 -4.85
C ILE A 246 20.58 -17.16 -4.70
N PHE A 247 19.56 -16.33 -4.52
CA PHE A 247 19.68 -14.89 -4.36
C PHE A 247 19.72 -14.50 -2.88
N ASN A 248 18.75 -14.96 -2.09
CA ASN A 248 18.57 -14.56 -0.70
C ASN A 248 18.02 -15.74 0.14
N PRO A 249 18.88 -16.50 0.84
CA PRO A 249 18.44 -17.62 1.67
C PRO A 249 17.71 -17.18 2.96
N GLU A 250 17.95 -15.95 3.44
CA GLU A 250 17.27 -15.44 4.65
C GLU A 250 15.76 -15.31 4.40
N LEU A 251 15.35 -15.01 3.16
CA LEU A 251 13.94 -14.99 2.76
C LEU A 251 13.25 -16.34 2.98
N SER A 252 13.94 -17.44 2.68
CA SER A 252 13.41 -18.80 2.89
C SER A 252 13.25 -19.13 4.36
N LYS A 253 14.25 -18.77 5.17
CA LYS A 253 14.18 -18.90 6.63
C LYS A 253 13.01 -18.10 7.21
N ASN A 254 12.84 -16.84 6.79
CA ASN A 254 11.75 -15.98 7.24
C ASN A 254 10.38 -16.56 6.89
N VAL A 255 10.21 -17.10 5.67
CA VAL A 255 8.97 -17.78 5.24
C VAL A 255 8.70 -19.03 6.08
N LEU A 256 9.72 -19.89 6.29
CA LEU A 256 9.59 -21.10 7.09
C LEU A 256 9.16 -20.79 8.54
N GLU A 257 9.85 -19.85 9.18
CA GLU A 257 9.56 -19.41 10.56
C GLU A 257 8.17 -18.77 10.68
N THR A 258 7.77 -17.98 9.68
CA THR A 258 6.46 -17.32 9.65
C THR A 258 5.33 -18.34 9.53
N LEU A 259 5.47 -19.31 8.61
CA LEU A 259 4.46 -20.36 8.43
C LEU A 259 4.38 -21.30 9.64
N ALA A 260 5.51 -21.62 10.28
CA ALA A 260 5.54 -22.47 11.47
C ALA A 260 4.71 -21.89 12.64
N LYS A 261 4.66 -20.55 12.78
CA LYS A 261 3.83 -19.88 13.82
C LYS A 261 2.34 -20.16 13.66
N PHE A 262 1.89 -20.45 12.44
CA PHE A 262 0.50 -20.77 12.10
C PHE A 262 0.30 -22.24 11.71
N GLN A 263 1.24 -23.13 12.04
CA GLN A 263 1.04 -24.55 11.83
C GLN A 263 -0.21 -25.04 12.58
N GLY A 264 -1.03 -25.85 11.91
CA GLY A 264 -2.26 -26.40 12.48
C GLY A 264 -1.99 -27.24 13.73
N LYS A 265 -2.87 -27.14 14.72
CA LYS A 265 -2.75 -27.76 16.05
C LYS A 265 -3.98 -28.58 16.44
N GLU A 266 -5.10 -28.37 15.78
CA GLU A 266 -6.37 -29.04 16.07
C GLU A 266 -6.99 -29.64 14.81
N GLU A 267 -7.98 -30.51 15.00
CA GLU A 267 -8.85 -30.97 13.92
C GLU A 267 -10.02 -30.00 13.79
N ASN A 268 -10.07 -29.25 12.69
CA ASN A 268 -11.12 -28.26 12.43
C ASN A 268 -11.61 -28.34 10.99
N ALA A 269 -12.78 -28.98 10.81
CA ALA A 269 -13.36 -29.21 9.48
C ALA A 269 -13.75 -27.92 8.75
N TRP A 270 -14.01 -26.81 9.45
CA TRP A 270 -14.35 -25.54 8.79
C TRP A 270 -13.12 -24.92 8.13
N ARG A 271 -11.97 -25.00 8.79
CA ARG A 271 -10.70 -24.44 8.30
C ARG A 271 -9.84 -25.43 7.51
N ASP A 272 -10.32 -26.67 7.33
CA ASP A 272 -9.54 -27.83 6.85
C ASP A 272 -8.25 -28.08 7.66
N GLU A 273 -8.24 -27.68 8.93
CA GLU A 273 -7.07 -27.80 9.80
C GLU A 273 -6.94 -29.23 10.32
N GLU A 274 -5.69 -29.71 10.28
CA GLU A 274 -5.25 -30.91 11.00
C GLU A 274 -3.89 -30.61 11.64
N PRO A 275 -3.53 -31.28 12.74
CA PRO A 275 -2.23 -31.12 13.38
C PRO A 275 -1.06 -31.28 12.39
N GLY A 276 -0.19 -30.27 12.33
CA GLY A 276 0.99 -30.25 11.46
C GLY A 276 0.79 -29.61 10.09
N LYS A 277 -0.45 -29.35 9.64
CA LYS A 277 -0.70 -28.69 8.34
C LYS A 277 -0.15 -27.27 8.31
N ILE A 278 0.42 -26.91 7.16
CA ILE A 278 0.76 -25.52 6.83
C ILE A 278 -0.42 -24.88 6.11
N LEU A 279 -0.76 -23.64 6.47
CA LEU A 279 -1.92 -22.93 5.93
C LEU A 279 -1.85 -22.74 4.41
N HIS A 280 -3.03 -22.70 3.79
CA HIS A 280 -3.23 -22.20 2.44
C HIS A 280 -3.10 -20.68 2.41
N GLU A 281 -3.89 -19.98 3.21
CA GLU A 281 -3.87 -18.52 3.35
C GLU A 281 -4.40 -18.06 4.71
N ILE A 282 -4.03 -16.86 5.13
CA ILE A 282 -4.56 -16.20 6.33
C ILE A 282 -5.05 -14.79 6.02
N ARG A 283 -6.20 -14.41 6.57
CA ARG A 283 -6.85 -13.12 6.41
C ARG A 283 -7.26 -12.57 7.76
N PHE A 284 -7.17 -11.26 7.88
CA PHE A 284 -7.54 -10.51 9.08
C PHE A 284 -8.76 -9.61 8.85
N GLY A 285 -9.41 -9.69 7.68
CA GLY A 285 -10.59 -8.92 7.32
C GLY A 285 -11.84 -9.28 8.13
N GLU A 286 -12.88 -8.47 8.01
CA GLU A 286 -14.12 -8.62 8.77
C GLU A 286 -14.75 -10.00 8.60
N LEU A 287 -14.78 -10.54 7.38
CA LEU A 287 -15.40 -11.84 7.12
C LEU A 287 -14.66 -12.98 7.83
N ALA A 288 -13.33 -12.91 7.87
CA ALA A 288 -12.51 -13.89 8.59
C ALA A 288 -12.67 -13.74 10.11
N ARG A 289 -12.66 -12.51 10.63
CA ARG A 289 -12.84 -12.25 12.07
C ARG A 289 -14.23 -12.65 12.58
N SER A 290 -15.26 -12.49 11.76
CA SER A 290 -16.64 -12.90 12.06
C SER A 290 -16.91 -14.38 11.77
N ASN A 291 -15.89 -15.15 11.38
CA ASN A 291 -15.97 -16.57 11.03
C ASN A 291 -17.00 -16.89 9.93
N LYS A 292 -17.31 -15.93 9.05
CA LYS A 292 -18.19 -16.12 7.87
C LYS A 292 -17.46 -16.85 6.74
N ILE A 293 -16.13 -16.83 6.76
CA ILE A 293 -15.24 -17.54 5.84
C ILE A 293 -14.15 -18.26 6.66
N PRO A 294 -13.53 -19.33 6.13
CA PRO A 294 -12.56 -20.13 6.90
C PRO A 294 -11.17 -19.48 7.02
N HIS A 295 -10.97 -18.30 6.44
CA HIS A 295 -9.66 -17.69 6.21
C HIS A 295 -9.01 -17.04 7.44
N SER A 296 -9.47 -17.28 8.67
CA SER A 296 -8.76 -16.92 9.90
C SER A 296 -7.56 -17.85 10.18
N ALA A 297 -6.79 -18.15 9.13
CA ALA A 297 -5.96 -19.32 8.84
C ALA A 297 -6.76 -20.49 8.26
N TYR A 298 -6.80 -20.56 6.93
CA TYR A 298 -7.42 -21.65 6.17
C TYR A 298 -6.34 -22.62 5.67
N TYR A 299 -6.57 -23.93 5.76
CA TYR A 299 -5.60 -25.01 5.52
C TYR A 299 -5.96 -25.92 4.34
N GLY A 300 -6.86 -25.50 3.44
CA GLY A 300 -7.35 -26.31 2.32
C GLY A 300 -6.34 -26.63 1.20
N THR A 301 -5.05 -26.42 1.44
CA THR A 301 -3.97 -26.71 0.48
C THR A 301 -3.38 -28.09 0.78
N VAL A 302 -3.19 -28.90 -0.26
CA VAL A 302 -2.66 -30.27 -0.09
C VAL A 302 -1.13 -30.32 -0.14
N ASP A 303 -0.51 -29.27 -0.65
CA ASP A 303 0.89 -29.22 -1.07
C ASP A 303 1.78 -28.33 -0.18
N ALA A 304 1.25 -27.33 0.54
CA ALA A 304 2.09 -26.44 1.34
C ALA A 304 2.87 -27.18 2.44
N THR A 305 2.29 -28.19 3.09
CA THR A 305 2.97 -28.99 4.11
C THR A 305 4.18 -29.75 3.56
N PRO A 306 4.06 -30.59 2.51
CA PRO A 306 5.24 -31.24 1.93
C PRO A 306 6.22 -30.24 1.31
N LEU A 307 5.74 -29.14 0.70
CA LEU A 307 6.61 -28.09 0.17
C LEU A 307 7.43 -27.39 1.27
N TRP A 308 6.84 -27.18 2.45
CA TRP A 308 7.52 -26.58 3.60
C TRP A 308 8.67 -27.47 4.08
N ILE A 309 8.47 -28.79 4.10
CA ILE A 309 9.52 -29.77 4.43
C ILE A 309 10.62 -29.76 3.37
N ILE A 310 10.27 -29.68 2.09
CA ILE A 310 11.24 -29.59 0.99
C ILE A 310 12.08 -28.32 1.14
N LEU A 311 11.46 -27.17 1.38
CA LEU A 311 12.19 -25.91 1.57
C LEU A 311 13.09 -25.93 2.81
N LEU A 312 12.65 -26.58 3.90
CA LEU A 312 13.48 -26.76 5.09
C LEU A 312 14.72 -27.64 4.84
N TYR A 313 14.64 -28.58 3.91
CA TYR A 313 15.74 -29.48 3.58
C TYR A 313 16.82 -28.82 2.70
N GLU A 314 16.41 -27.89 1.83
CA GLU A 314 17.28 -27.17 0.88
C GLU A 314 18.18 -26.13 1.58
#